data_AF-A0A2D5TPQ1-F1
#
_entry.id   AF-A0A2D5TPQ1-F1
#
_cell.length_a   1.000
_cell.length_b   1.000
_cell.length_c   1.000
_cell.angle_alpha   90.00
_cell.angle_beta   90.00
_cell.angle_gamma   90.00
#
_symmetry.space_group_name_H-M   'P 1'
#
loop_
_entity.id
_entity.type
_entity.pdbx_description
1 polymer ?
#
loop_
_entity_poly.entity_id
_entity_poly.type
_entity_poly.pdbx_seq_one_letter_code
_entity_poly.pdbx_strand_id
1 'polypeptide(L)'
;MKSPKTLAVLSVVLVILLSFNRIEKKANLDLNQVKVMELLAEQEFGTRPTHDYMFYVKTDIKKLADAKIVDAKVYVLNRKTNQESLIAQENLKLTDFRSIDGMTTESIQKLAKTNTLYETPYNFYELLQFEPIYRNFVDSTKRLL
;
A
#
# COMPACT_ATOMS: atom_id res chain seq x y z
N MET A 1 -46.41 28.63 -10.05
CA MET A 1 -46.19 27.63 -8.98
C MET A 1 -45.66 26.35 -9.63
N LYS A 2 -44.44 25.92 -9.30
CA LYS A 2 -43.83 24.71 -9.92
C LYS A 2 -44.66 23.48 -9.54
N SER A 3 -44.96 22.61 -10.51
CA SER A 3 -45.87 21.48 -10.30
C SER A 3 -45.32 20.53 -9.22
N PRO A 4 -46.19 19.86 -8.43
CA PRO A 4 -45.75 18.90 -7.40
C PRO A 4 -44.93 17.74 -7.97
N LYS A 5 -45.09 17.41 -9.26
CA LYS A 5 -44.31 16.37 -9.97
C LYS A 5 -42.81 16.69 -10.01
N THR A 6 -42.46 17.97 -10.16
CA THR A 6 -41.07 18.44 -10.19
C THR A 6 -40.38 18.27 -8.84
N LEU A 7 -41.12 18.38 -7.74
CA LEU A 7 -40.57 18.20 -6.39
C LEU A 7 -40.28 16.72 -6.12
N ALA A 8 -41.19 15.83 -6.50
CA ALA A 8 -41.04 14.38 -6.32
C ALA A 8 -39.82 13.81 -7.07
N VAL A 9 -39.61 14.25 -8.32
CA VAL A 9 -38.43 13.83 -9.11
C VAL A 9 -37.14 14.30 -8.43
N LEU A 10 -37.11 15.52 -7.91
CA LEU A 10 -35.95 16.06 -7.19
C LEU A 10 -35.66 15.25 -5.91
N SER A 11 -36.70 14.86 -5.18
CA SER A 11 -36.59 14.02 -3.98
C SER A 11 -36.02 12.64 -4.29
N VAL A 12 -36.49 11.99 -5.37
CA VAL A 12 -36.00 10.67 -5.79
C VAL A 12 -34.52 10.74 -6.20
N VAL A 13 -34.13 11.77 -6.96
CA VAL A 13 -32.73 11.99 -7.34
C VAL A 13 -31.86 12.22 -6.10
N LEU A 14 -32.34 12.97 -5.11
CA LEU A 14 -31.60 13.21 -3.87
C LEU A 14 -31.40 11.92 -3.05
N VAL A 15 -32.43 11.08 -2.94
CA VAL A 15 -32.35 9.79 -2.24
C VAL A 15 -31.35 8.85 -2.93
N ILE A 16 -31.33 8.83 -4.26
CA ILE A 16 -30.36 8.04 -5.03
C ILE A 16 -28.94 8.53 -4.75
N LEU A 17 -28.68 9.84 -4.83
CA LEU A 17 -27.36 10.42 -4.58
C LEU A 17 -26.88 10.17 -3.14
N LEU A 18 -27.78 10.24 -2.15
CA LEU A 18 -27.43 9.98 -0.75
C LEU A 18 -27.26 8.49 -0.45
N SER A 19 -27.96 7.59 -1.16
CA SER A 19 -27.83 6.14 -0.96
C SER A 19 -26.46 5.61 -1.37
N PHE A 20 -25.79 6.26 -2.32
CA PHE A 20 -24.43 5.89 -2.76
C PHE A 20 -23.32 6.63 -2.02
N ASN A 21 -23.63 7.65 -1.22
CA ASN A 21 -22.60 8.47 -0.56
C ASN A 21 -22.18 7.91 0.82
N ARG A 22 -22.12 6.58 0.95
CA ARG A 22 -21.69 5.93 2.19
C ARG A 22 -20.16 6.13 2.32
N ILE A 23 -19.77 7.22 2.99
CA ILE A 23 -18.38 7.43 3.42
C ILE A 23 -18.10 6.43 4.53
N GLU A 24 -17.67 5.22 4.15
CA GLU A 24 -17.17 4.25 5.11
C GLU A 24 -15.85 4.78 5.66
N LYS A 25 -15.84 5.18 6.94
CA LYS A 25 -14.59 5.41 7.66
C LYS A 25 -13.88 4.05 7.73
N LYS A 26 -12.92 3.82 6.85
CA LYS A 26 -12.04 2.65 6.95
C LYS A 26 -11.31 2.72 8.29
N ALA A 27 -11.70 1.84 9.21
CA ALA A 27 -10.91 1.63 10.41
C ALA A 27 -9.55 1.03 10.00
N ASN A 28 -8.47 1.49 10.63
CA ASN A 28 -7.16 0.89 10.41
C ASN A 28 -7.15 -0.56 10.89
N LEU A 29 -6.39 -1.40 10.19
CA LEU A 29 -6.17 -2.77 10.61
C LEU A 29 -5.29 -2.80 11.87
N ASP A 30 -5.73 -3.51 12.90
CA ASP A 30 -4.92 -3.71 14.12
C ASP A 30 -3.76 -4.67 13.83
N LEU A 31 -2.54 -4.13 13.80
CA LEU A 31 -1.34 -4.90 13.47
C LEU A 31 -0.92 -5.88 14.57
N ASN A 32 -1.40 -5.72 15.81
CA ASN A 32 -1.10 -6.65 16.89
C ASN A 32 -1.73 -8.03 16.67
N GLN A 33 -2.79 -8.09 15.86
CA GLN A 33 -3.51 -9.31 15.51
C GLN A 33 -2.97 -9.96 14.24
N VAL A 34 -2.05 -9.29 13.53
CA VAL A 34 -1.54 -9.70 12.22
C VAL A 34 -0.08 -10.09 12.34
N LYS A 35 0.22 -11.37 12.18
CA LYS A 35 1.59 -11.88 12.14
C LYS A 35 2.24 -11.62 10.78
N VAL A 36 2.59 -10.36 10.51
CA VAL A 36 3.08 -9.90 9.19
C VAL A 36 4.23 -10.74 8.65
N MET A 37 5.27 -10.98 9.45
CA MET A 37 6.47 -11.72 9.00
C MET A 37 6.16 -13.19 8.69
N GLU A 38 5.31 -13.84 9.49
CA GLU A 38 4.88 -15.23 9.28
C GLU A 38 4.06 -15.34 7.98
N LEU A 39 3.11 -14.42 7.79
CA LEU A 39 2.27 -14.37 6.58
C LEU A 39 3.08 -14.10 5.31
N LEU A 40 4.10 -13.24 5.39
CA LEU A 40 4.99 -12.96 4.25
C LEU A 40 5.86 -14.17 3.92
N ALA A 41 6.47 -14.81 4.92
CA ALA A 41 7.27 -16.02 4.73
C ALA A 41 6.45 -17.16 4.11
N GLU A 42 5.22 -17.38 4.58
CA GLU A 42 4.31 -18.39 4.02
C GLU A 42 3.95 -18.13 2.55
N GLN A 43 3.83 -16.85 2.16
CA GLN A 43 3.53 -16.45 0.78
C GLN A 43 4.71 -16.69 -0.18
N GLU A 44 5.95 -16.77 0.31
CA GLU A 44 7.11 -17.09 -0.54
C GLU A 44 7.09 -18.54 -1.03
N PHE A 45 6.57 -19.47 -0.22
CA PHE A 45 6.55 -20.89 -0.52
C PHE A 45 5.23 -21.37 -1.15
N GLY A 46 4.18 -20.52 -1.15
CA GLY A 46 2.86 -20.86 -1.65
C GLY A 46 2.64 -20.51 -3.13
N THR A 47 2.13 -21.45 -3.93
CA THR A 47 1.78 -21.21 -5.35
C THR A 47 0.46 -20.44 -5.54
N ARG A 48 -0.23 -20.06 -4.46
CA ARG A 48 -1.53 -19.38 -4.52
C ARG A 48 -1.71 -18.38 -3.37
N PRO A 49 -2.18 -17.14 -3.61
CA PRO A 49 -2.51 -16.21 -2.55
C PRO A 49 -3.81 -16.66 -1.87
N THR A 50 -3.70 -17.51 -0.85
CA THR A 50 -4.83 -18.06 -0.08
C THR A 50 -5.17 -17.26 1.16
N HIS A 51 -4.44 -16.19 1.45
CA HIS A 51 -4.60 -15.47 2.70
C HIS A 51 -5.66 -14.36 2.65
N ASP A 52 -6.31 -14.21 3.80
CA ASP A 52 -7.20 -13.11 4.13
C ASP A 52 -6.48 -11.75 4.05
N TYR A 53 -5.15 -11.76 3.99
CA TYR A 53 -4.30 -10.58 3.93
C TYR A 53 -3.59 -10.47 2.58
N MET A 54 -3.58 -9.25 2.06
CA MET A 54 -2.83 -8.85 0.88
C MET A 54 -1.78 -7.83 1.28
N PHE A 55 -0.54 -8.04 0.86
CA PHE A 55 0.52 -7.05 0.98
C PHE A 55 0.72 -6.37 -0.37
N TYR A 56 0.93 -5.06 -0.36
CA TYR A 56 1.20 -4.31 -1.57
C TYR A 56 2.05 -3.07 -1.28
N VAL A 57 2.69 -2.58 -2.34
CA VAL A 57 3.50 -1.37 -2.31
C VAL A 57 2.78 -0.27 -3.08
N LYS A 58 2.70 0.92 -2.51
CA LYS A 58 2.25 2.16 -3.18
C LYS A 58 3.46 3.08 -3.27
N THR A 59 3.71 3.62 -4.45
CA THR A 59 4.79 4.58 -4.70
C THR A 59 4.22 5.88 -5.23
N ASP A 60 4.73 7.01 -4.76
CA ASP A 60 4.37 8.34 -5.26
C ASP A 60 5.62 9.20 -5.48
N ILE A 61 5.61 10.08 -6.48
CA ILE A 61 6.72 10.98 -6.75
C ILE A 61 6.48 12.29 -5.98
N LYS A 62 7.32 12.55 -5.00
CA LYS A 62 7.38 13.83 -4.31
C LYS A 62 8.52 14.67 -4.87
N LYS A 63 8.24 15.93 -5.14
CA LYS A 63 9.28 16.92 -5.40
C LYS A 63 9.71 17.52 -4.06
N LEU A 64 10.95 17.28 -3.65
CA LEU A 64 11.55 17.91 -2.49
C LEU A 64 12.71 18.78 -2.97
N ALA A 65 12.51 20.09 -2.91
CA ALA A 65 13.39 21.09 -3.54
C ALA A 65 13.63 20.75 -5.04
N ASP A 66 14.88 20.44 -5.40
CA ASP A 66 15.30 20.13 -6.78
C ASP A 66 15.41 18.62 -7.05
N ALA A 67 15.16 17.77 -6.05
CA ALA A 67 15.24 16.32 -6.19
C ALA A 67 13.85 15.69 -6.39
N LYS A 68 13.79 14.71 -7.30
CA LYS A 68 12.67 13.77 -7.39
C LYS A 68 12.89 12.66 -6.38
N ILE A 69 12.05 12.62 -5.36
CA ILE A 69 12.02 11.58 -4.33
C ILE A 69 10.81 10.69 -4.59
N VAL A 70 10.95 9.39 -4.40
CA VAL A 70 9.89 8.40 -4.45
C VAL A 70 9.52 8.04 -3.02
N ASP A 71 8.28 8.34 -2.62
CA ASP A 71 7.70 7.90 -1.36
C ASP A 71 7.13 6.50 -1.57
N ALA A 72 7.86 5.48 -1.11
CA ALA A 72 7.48 4.08 -1.20
C ALA A 72 6.86 3.62 0.13
N LYS A 73 5.64 3.08 0.08
CA LYS A 73 4.87 2.66 1.25
C LYS A 73 4.40 1.22 1.09
N VAL A 74 4.62 0.42 2.12
CA VAL A 74 4.15 -0.96 2.20
C VAL A 74 2.92 -1.01 3.08
N TYR A 75 1.86 -1.63 2.57
CA TYR A 75 0.60 -1.80 3.27
C TYR A 75 0.26 -3.28 3.42
N VAL A 76 -0.49 -3.56 4.48
CA VAL A 76 -1.25 -4.80 4.62
C VAL A 76 -2.74 -4.47 4.55
N LEU A 77 -3.50 -5.28 3.83
CA LEU A 77 -4.95 -5.16 3.65
C LEU A 77 -5.62 -6.47 4.06
N ASN A 78 -6.58 -6.39 4.98
CA ASN A 78 -7.52 -7.47 5.20
C ASN A 78 -8.57 -7.45 4.09
N ARG A 79 -8.61 -8.50 3.27
CA ARG A 79 -9.48 -8.64 2.10
C ARG A 79 -10.95 -8.84 2.47
N LYS A 80 -11.23 -9.33 3.68
CA LYS A 80 -12.59 -9.52 4.20
C LYS A 80 -13.20 -8.21 4.70
N THR A 81 -12.42 -7.42 5.43
CA THR A 81 -12.91 -6.19 6.07
C THR A 81 -12.56 -4.91 5.30
N ASN A 82 -11.71 -5.00 4.27
CA ASN A 82 -11.14 -3.88 3.52
C ASN A 82 -10.34 -2.87 4.36
N GLN A 83 -10.01 -3.24 5.59
CA GLN A 83 -9.16 -2.46 6.49
C GLN A 83 -7.69 -2.61 6.04
N GLU A 84 -7.00 -1.49 5.92
CA GLU A 84 -5.57 -1.46 5.58
C GLU A 84 -4.78 -0.70 6.65
N SER A 85 -3.50 -1.06 6.79
CA SER A 85 -2.57 -0.35 7.65
C SER A 85 -1.20 -0.22 6.97
N LEU A 86 -0.57 0.93 7.17
CA LEU A 86 0.81 1.18 6.77
C LEU A 86 1.75 0.39 7.70
N ILE A 87 2.64 -0.42 7.11
CA ILE A 87 3.58 -1.26 7.87
C ILE A 87 5.04 -0.85 7.68
N ALA A 88 5.39 -0.26 6.54
CA ALA A 88 6.70 0.31 6.30
C ALA A 88 6.63 1.47 5.31
N GLN A 89 7.59 2.39 5.38
CA GLN A 89 7.73 3.50 4.46
C GLN A 89 9.21 3.84 4.25
N GLU A 90 9.56 4.30 3.05
CA GLU A 90 10.88 4.82 2.73
C GLU A 90 10.80 5.94 1.67
N ASN A 91 11.68 6.93 1.79
CA ASN A 91 11.85 8.00 0.80
C ASN A 91 13.13 7.75 0.00
N LEU A 92 12.97 7.29 -1.24
CA LEU A 92 14.07 6.91 -2.10
C LEU A 92 14.40 8.03 -3.09
N LYS A 93 15.68 8.29 -3.36
CA LYS A 93 16.01 9.09 -4.56
C LYS A 93 15.57 8.30 -5.79
N LEU A 94 15.12 8.99 -6.84
CA LEU A 94 14.69 8.31 -8.07
C LEU A 94 15.77 7.40 -8.67
N THR A 95 17.06 7.72 -8.48
CA THR A 95 18.19 6.88 -8.88
C THR A 95 18.25 5.58 -8.10
N ASP A 96 18.06 5.66 -6.78
CA ASP A 96 18.17 4.53 -5.86
C ASP A 96 16.95 3.62 -6.00
N PHE A 97 15.77 4.22 -6.23
CA PHE A 97 14.55 3.50 -6.56
C PHE A 97 14.70 2.60 -7.80
N ARG A 98 15.44 3.07 -8.81
CA ARG A 98 15.72 2.29 -10.04
C ARG A 98 16.78 1.22 -9.83
N SER A 99 17.78 1.47 -8.98
CA SER A 99 18.88 0.52 -8.78
C SER A 99 18.50 -0.71 -7.97
N ILE A 100 17.39 -0.65 -7.22
CA ILE A 100 16.86 -1.79 -6.45
C ILE A 100 16.27 -2.88 -7.37
N ASP A 101 15.78 -2.51 -8.57
CA ASP A 101 15.36 -3.49 -9.57
C ASP A 101 16.57 -4.30 -10.05
N GLY A 102 16.48 -5.62 -9.92
CA GLY A 102 17.57 -6.55 -10.20
C GLY A 102 18.60 -6.74 -9.06
N MET A 103 18.41 -6.14 -7.88
CA MET A 103 19.26 -6.45 -6.72
C MET A 103 19.07 -7.89 -6.22
N THR A 104 20.16 -8.47 -5.73
CA THR A 104 20.14 -9.76 -5.03
C THR A 104 19.60 -9.59 -3.60
N THR A 105 19.05 -10.67 -3.02
CA THR A 105 18.62 -10.70 -1.62
C THR A 105 19.73 -10.29 -0.65
N GLU A 106 20.98 -10.70 -0.91
CA GLU A 106 22.14 -10.29 -0.10
C GLU A 106 22.39 -8.77 -0.13
N SER A 107 22.21 -8.14 -1.29
CA SER A 107 22.35 -6.68 -1.43
C SER A 107 21.25 -5.95 -0.65
N ILE A 108 20.02 -6.44 -0.73
CA ILE A 108 18.88 -5.91 0.03
C ILE A 108 19.11 -6.07 1.55
N GLN A 109 19.61 -7.22 1.99
CA GLN A 109 19.96 -7.45 3.40
C GLN A 109 21.03 -6.47 3.90
N LYS A 110 22.01 -6.13 3.05
CA LYS A 110 23.02 -5.13 3.40
C LYS A 110 22.38 -3.75 3.59
N LEU A 111 21.44 -3.36 2.72
CA LEU A 111 20.68 -2.11 2.84
C LEU A 111 19.83 -2.06 4.11
N ALA A 112 19.19 -3.17 4.46
CA ALA A 112 18.39 -3.31 5.69
C ALA A 112 19.21 -3.07 6.95
N LYS A 113 20.46 -3.55 7.00
CA LYS A 113 21.36 -3.32 8.13
C LYS A 113 21.81 -1.86 8.26
N THR A 114 21.85 -1.10 7.16
CA THR A 114 22.35 0.28 7.14
C THR A 114 21.27 1.33 7.32
N ASN A 115 20.01 1.03 6.98
CA ASN A 115 18.90 1.96 7.03
C ASN A 115 17.90 1.52 8.09
N THR A 116 17.93 2.10 9.29
CA THR A 116 17.12 1.67 10.44
C THR A 116 16.03 2.67 10.86
N LEU A 117 15.83 3.77 10.13
CA LEU A 117 15.12 4.95 10.63
C LEU A 117 13.80 5.24 9.92
N TYR A 118 12.68 4.66 10.40
CA TYR A 118 11.33 5.22 10.27
C TYR A 118 10.45 4.85 11.47
N GLU A 119 9.47 5.69 11.80
CA GLU A 119 8.43 5.45 12.83
C GLU A 119 7.39 4.38 12.42
N THR A 120 7.72 3.52 11.46
CA THR A 120 6.83 2.46 10.99
C THR A 120 7.07 1.15 11.73
N PRO A 121 6.05 0.29 11.85
CA PRO A 121 6.16 -0.98 12.58
C PRO A 121 7.26 -1.92 12.07
N TYR A 122 7.61 -1.82 10.78
CA TYR A 122 8.65 -2.62 10.14
C TYR A 122 9.59 -1.75 9.31
N ASN A 123 10.79 -2.27 9.08
CA ASN A 123 11.76 -1.67 8.19
C ASN A 123 11.45 -2.00 6.73
N PHE A 124 11.52 -0.99 5.87
CA PHE A 124 11.20 -1.14 4.44
C PHE A 124 12.12 -2.16 3.72
N TYR A 125 13.43 -2.09 3.95
CA TYR A 125 14.39 -2.98 3.31
C TYR A 125 14.37 -4.40 3.90
N GLU A 126 13.97 -4.57 5.16
CA GLU A 126 13.68 -5.90 5.70
C GLU A 126 12.50 -6.54 4.97
N LEU A 127 11.42 -5.78 4.75
CA LEU A 127 10.25 -6.29 4.03
C LEU A 127 10.53 -6.58 2.55
N LEU A 128 11.44 -5.82 1.92
CA LEU A 128 11.85 -6.07 0.52
C LEU A 128 12.56 -7.41 0.31
N GLN A 129 13.01 -8.08 1.38
CA GLN A 129 13.58 -9.43 1.25
C GLN A 129 12.52 -10.47 0.88
N PHE A 130 11.24 -10.16 1.16
CA PHE A 130 10.13 -11.04 0.82
C PHE A 130 9.69 -10.85 -0.62
N GLU A 131 9.65 -11.94 -1.37
CA GLU A 131 9.32 -11.93 -2.80
C GLU A 131 7.99 -11.21 -3.14
N PRO A 132 6.89 -11.37 -2.37
CA PRO A 132 5.64 -10.64 -2.64
C PRO A 132 5.81 -9.11 -2.57
N ILE A 133 6.62 -8.61 -1.63
CA ILE A 133 6.88 -7.17 -1.48
C ILE A 133 7.81 -6.69 -2.58
N TYR A 134 8.90 -7.43 -2.85
CA TYR A 134 9.86 -7.10 -3.89
C TYR A 134 9.20 -6.98 -5.27
N ARG A 135 8.36 -7.96 -5.65
CA ARG A 135 7.63 -7.91 -6.92
C ARG A 135 6.68 -6.72 -7.02
N ASN A 136 5.91 -6.46 -5.96
CA ASN A 136 5.02 -5.29 -5.92
C ASN A 136 5.81 -3.96 -6.03
N PHE A 137 6.98 -3.89 -5.40
CA PHE A 137 7.88 -2.74 -5.50
C PHE A 137 8.37 -2.55 -6.95
N VAL A 138 8.95 -3.59 -7.55
CA VAL A 138 9.46 -3.55 -8.94
C VAL A 138 8.35 -3.20 -9.93
N ASP A 139 7.15 -3.76 -9.77
CA ASP A 139 6.01 -3.44 -10.63
C ASP A 139 5.53 -2.00 -10.43
N SER A 140 5.63 -1.46 -9.21
CA SER A 140 5.36 -0.05 -8.94
C SER A 140 6.41 0.85 -9.61
N THR A 141 7.68 0.42 -9.66
CA THR A 141 8.75 1.10 -10.40
C THR A 141 8.43 1.23 -11.89
N LYS A 142 7.95 0.15 -12.52
CA LYS A 142 7.58 0.15 -13.94
C LYS A 142 6.40 1.08 -14.25
N ARG A 143 5.47 1.29 -13.30
CA ARG A 143 4.29 2.16 -13.49
C ARG A 143 4.60 3.65 -13.37
N LEU A 144 5.71 4.01 -12.74
CA LEU A 144 6.18 5.40 -12.63
C LEU A 144 7.06 5.84 -13.81
N LEU A 145 7.38 4.92 -14.73
CA LEU A 145 8.16 5.13 -15.96
C LEU A 145 7.25 5.14 -17.18
#